data_AF-S4PNU2-F1
#
_entry.id   AF-S4PNU2-F1
#
_cell.length_a   1.000
_cell.length_b   1.000
_cell.length_c   1.000
_cell.angle_alpha   90.00
_cell.angle_beta   90.00
_cell.angle_gamma   90.00
#
_symmetry.space_group_name_H-M   'P 1'
#
loop_
_entity.id
_entity.type
_entity.pdbx_description
1 polymer ?
#
loop_
_entity_poly.entity_id
_entity_poly.type
_entity_poly.pdbx_seq_one_letter_code
_entity_poly.pdbx_strand_id
1 'polypeptide(L)' 'AGSYDRRIDYELLNQHISKYEKGPLANRIFYLAVPPTVFEDVTVNIKNACIALKGYTRVIIEKPFGR' A
#
# COMPACT_ATOMS: atom_id res chain seq x y z
N ALA A 1 13.13 0.39 -4.61
CA ALA A 1 13.48 -0.04 -3.24
C ALA A 1 12.88 0.97 -2.27
N GLY A 2 12.53 0.55 -1.06
CA GLY A 2 11.92 1.41 -0.04
C GLY A 2 11.75 0.64 1.27
N SER A 3 11.68 1.35 2.38
CA SER A 3 11.47 0.81 3.72
C SER A 3 9.97 0.73 4.07
N TYR A 4 9.63 -0.10 5.05
CA TYR A 4 8.25 -0.29 5.50
C TYR A 4 7.74 0.79 6.46
N ASP A 5 8.65 1.47 7.16
CA ASP A 5 8.39 2.45 8.22
C ASP A 5 8.50 3.92 7.75
N ARG A 6 9.06 4.16 6.56
CA ARG A 6 9.29 5.51 6.03
C ARG A 6 8.18 5.93 5.07
N ARG A 7 7.35 6.89 5.50
CA ARG A 7 6.30 7.49 4.67
C ARG A 7 6.79 7.96 3.28
N ILE A 8 7.98 8.55 3.20
CA ILE A 8 8.56 9.07 1.95
C ILE A 8 8.63 7.97 0.88
N ASP A 9 8.96 6.74 1.26
CA ASP A 9 9.06 5.62 0.32
C ASP A 9 7.69 5.23 -0.25
N TYR A 10 6.61 5.41 0.52
CA TYR A 10 5.25 5.22 0.05
C TYR A 10 4.77 6.36 -0.84
N GLU A 11 5.25 7.59 -0.63
CA GLU A 11 4.96 8.70 -1.55
C GLU A 11 5.64 8.45 -2.91
N LEU A 12 6.87 7.94 -2.91
CA LEU A 12 7.56 7.50 -4.12
C LEU A 12 6.85 6.30 -4.78
N LEU A 13 6.36 5.33 -3.99
CA LEU A 13 5.56 4.21 -4.47
C LEU A 13 4.28 4.73 -5.15
N ASN A 14 3.57 5.67 -4.53
CA ASN A 14 2.36 6.28 -5.08
C ASN A 14 2.64 6.98 -6.42
N GLN A 15 3.71 7.76 -6.50
CA GLN A 15 4.15 8.37 -7.75
C GLN A 15 4.48 7.33 -8.83
N HIS A 16 5.04 6.19 -8.44
CA HIS A 16 5.37 5.11 -9.37
C HIS A 16 4.11 4.42 -9.90
N ILE A 17 3.19 3.99 -9.03
CA ILE A 17 1.96 3.30 -9.45
C ILE A 17 1.06 4.21 -10.28
N SER A 18 0.97 5.50 -9.98
CA SER A 18 0.14 6.44 -10.73
C SER A 18 0.59 6.65 -12.17
N LYS A 19 1.85 6.35 -12.51
CA LYS A 19 2.31 6.34 -13.92
C LYS A 19 1.66 5.25 -14.77
N TYR A 20 1.15 4.19 -14.14
CA TYR A 20 0.53 3.06 -14.81
C TYR A 20 -1.00 3.07 -14.74
N GLU A 21 -1.57 4.00 -13.97
CA GLU A 21 -3.02 4.18 -13.87
C GLU A 21 -3.54 4.84 -15.16
N LYS A 22 -4.51 4.17 -15.81
CA LYS A 22 -5.14 4.67 -17.03
C LYS A 22 -6.55 5.14 -16.72
N GLY A 23 -6.80 6.43 -16.93
CA GLY A 23 -8.12 7.02 -16.75
C GLY A 23 -8.39 7.52 -15.32
N PRO A 24 -9.63 7.95 -15.04
CA PRO A 24 -9.97 8.66 -13.80
C PRO A 24 -10.20 7.74 -12.60
N LEU A 25 -10.20 6.42 -12.78
CA LEU A 25 -10.43 5.41 -11.75
C LEU A 25 -9.17 4.55 -11.59
N ALA A 26 -8.72 4.41 -10.35
CA ALA A 26 -7.59 3.58 -9.96
C ALA A 26 -8.04 2.54 -8.93
N ASN A 27 -7.91 1.27 -9.30
CA ASN A 27 -8.26 0.14 -8.43
C ASN A 27 -6.97 -0.53 -7.96
N ARG A 28 -6.60 -0.28 -6.70
CA ARG A 28 -5.32 -0.73 -6.12
C ARG A 28 -5.53 -1.94 -5.21
N ILE A 29 -4.72 -2.96 -5.40
CA ILE A 29 -4.67 -4.14 -4.53
C ILE A 29 -3.23 -4.28 -4.01
N PHE A 30 -3.07 -4.19 -2.69
CA PHE A 30 -1.79 -4.36 -2.02
C PHE A 30 -1.74 -5.76 -1.39
N TYR A 31 -0.82 -6.60 -1.86
CA TYR A 31 -0.59 -7.93 -1.31
C TYR A 31 0.60 -7.87 -0.34
N LEU A 32 0.33 -8.11 0.95
CA LEU A 32 1.33 -7.99 2.01
C LEU A 32 2.04 -9.32 2.24
N ALA A 33 3.04 -9.58 1.40
CA ALA A 33 3.96 -10.73 1.53
C ALA A 33 5.12 -10.42 2.50
N VAL A 34 4.80 -9.94 3.70
CA VAL A 34 5.78 -9.47 4.70
C VAL A 34 5.47 -10.10 6.07
N PRO A 35 6.42 -10.09 7.02
CA PRO A 35 6.15 -10.59 8.37
C PRO A 35 5.03 -9.80 9.09
N PRO A 36 4.24 -10.43 9.98
CA PRO A 36 3.15 -9.75 10.68
C PRO A 36 3.57 -8.53 11.52
N THR A 37 4.83 -8.50 11.97
CA THR A 37 5.39 -7.42 12.79
C THR A 37 5.39 -6.06 12.09
N VAL A 38 5.31 -6.03 10.75
CA VAL A 38 5.30 -4.78 9.97
C VAL A 38 3.94 -4.47 9.34
N PHE A 39 2.90 -5.26 9.62
CA PHE A 39 1.57 -5.04 9.02
C PHE A 39 0.98 -3.68 9.41
N GLU A 40 1.14 -3.26 10.66
CA GLU A 40 0.66 -1.97 11.13
C GLU A 40 1.34 -0.83 10.38
N ASP A 41 2.68 -0.79 10.39
CA ASP A 41 3.44 0.26 9.69
C ASP A 41 3.10 0.32 8.20
N VAL A 42 3.01 -0.83 7.54
CA VAL A 42 2.69 -0.91 6.12
C VAL A 42 1.27 -0.41 5.84
N THR A 43 0.28 -0.84 6.61
CA THR A 43 -1.13 -0.46 6.37
C THR A 43 -1.38 1.02 6.67
N VAL A 44 -0.77 1.57 7.72
CA VAL A 44 -0.82 3.00 8.05
C VAL A 44 -0.20 3.83 6.94
N ASN A 45 0.97 3.45 6.44
CA ASN A 45 1.63 4.17 5.35
C ASN A 45 0.86 4.04 4.03
N ILE A 46 0.28 2.88 3.71
CA ILE A 46 -0.60 2.71 2.54
C ILE A 46 -1.80 3.66 2.65
N LYS A 47 -2.45 3.72 3.81
CA LYS A 47 -3.60 4.62 4.06
C LYS A 47 -3.22 6.08 3.84
N ASN A 48 -2.06 6.50 4.35
CA ASN A 48 -1.65 7.90 4.36
C ASN A 48 -1.10 8.41 3.03
N ALA A 49 -0.44 7.54 2.25
CA ALA A 49 0.31 7.97 1.06
C ALA A 49 -0.11 7.28 -0.25
N CYS A 50 -0.75 6.12 -0.20
CA CYS A 50 -0.98 5.26 -1.37
C CYS A 50 -2.45 4.93 -1.66
N ILE A 51 -3.41 5.63 -1.07
CA ILE A 51 -4.82 5.45 -1.40
C ILE A 51 -5.13 5.97 -2.81
N ALA A 52 -5.93 5.21 -3.55
CA ALA A 52 -6.51 5.67 -4.80
C ALA A 52 -7.51 6.81 -4.53
N LEU A 53 -7.36 7.94 -5.22
CA LEU A 53 -8.28 9.09 -5.08
C LEU A 53 -9.70 8.77 -5.55
N LYS A 54 -9.83 7.89 -6.55
CA LYS A 54 -11.10 7.38 -7.07
C LYS A 54 -10.93 5.89 -7.43
N GLY A 55 -11.89 5.07 -7.06
CA GLY A 55 -11.79 3.60 -7.14
C GLY A 55 -11.61 2.98 -5.76
N TYR A 56 -11.19 1.71 -5.70
CA TYR A 56 -10.95 1.03 -4.42
C TYR A 56 -9.47 0.88 -4.10
N THR A 57 -9.17 0.80 -2.80
CA THR A 57 -7.90 0.33 -2.28
C THR A 57 -8.18 -0.87 -1.39
N ARG A 58 -7.65 -2.04 -1.76
CA ARG A 58 -7.83 -3.30 -1.02
C ARG A 58 -6.48 -3.83 -0.56
N VAL A 59 -6.46 -4.46 0.60
CA VAL A 59 -5.26 -5.07 1.19
C VAL A 59 -5.53 -6.56 1.35
N ILE A 60 -4.60 -7.40 0.90
CA ILE A 60 -4.59 -8.85 1.11
C ILE A 60 -3.47 -9.14 2.10
N ILE A 61 -3.83 -9.83 3.19
CA ILE A 61 -2.92 -10.18 4.27
C ILE A 61 -2.90 -11.69 4.41
N GLU A 62 -1.71 -12.27 4.50
CA GLU A 62 -1.52 -13.68 4.77
C GLU A 62 -1.63 -14.00 6.27
N LYS A 63 -2.16 -15.18 6.59
CA LYS A 63 -2.23 -15.67 7.97
C LYS A 63 -0.81 -15.89 8.53
N PRO A 64 -0.59 -15.78 9.87
CA PRO A 64 -1.57 -15.68 10.95
C PRO A 64 -2.03 -14.24 11.27
N PHE A 65 -3.28 -14.11 11.70
CA PHE A 65 -3.80 -12.85 12.26
C PHE A 65 -3.50 -12.80 13.77
N GLY A 66 -2.28 -12.37 14.11
CA GLY A 66 -1.84 -12.29 15.51
C GLY A 66 -1.64 -13.66 16.17
N ARG A 67 -1.55 -13.64 17.50
CA ARG A 67 -1.61 -14.82 18.38
C ARG A 67 -2.81 -14.67 19.30
#